data_AF-A0A950SRN3-F1
#
_entry.id   AF-A0A950SRN3-F1
#
_cell.length_a   1.000
_cell.length_b   1.000
_cell.length_c   1.000
_cell.angle_alpha   90.00
_cell.angle_beta   90.00
_cell.angle_gamma   90.00
#
_symmetry.space_group_name_H-M   'P 1'
#
loop_
_entity.id
_entity.type
_entity.pdbx_description
1 polymer ?
#
loop_
_entity_poly.entity_id
_entity_poly.type
_entity_poly.pdbx_seq_one_letter_code
_entity_poly.pdbx_strand_id
1 'polypeptide(L)'
;MRIDTPFAPIEVGETDCFAFDFTPDVGAATIVSTNWSCALGSYETAVDPAPQSRVLSVFPQTAIQVRSPIDGSLQTRTGAFSVGYIGGMPVSAAGGTYILEATAKLSDGRVLKLNATVQCKLSGS
;
A
#
# COMPACT_ATOMS: atom_id res chain seq x y z
N MET A 1 4.68 8.31 -4.29
CA MET A 1 4.13 7.08 -3.69
C MET A 1 4.43 7.08 -2.21
N ARG A 2 3.57 6.47 -1.40
CA ARG A 2 3.80 6.26 0.05
C ARG A 2 4.52 4.92 0.25
N ILE A 3 5.67 4.94 0.93
CA ILE A 3 6.51 3.75 1.16
C ILE A 3 6.80 3.52 2.65
N ASP A 4 6.62 4.54 3.49
CA ASP A 4 6.86 4.44 4.92
C ASP A 4 5.73 3.67 5.59
N THR A 5 6.08 2.83 6.56
CA THR A 5 5.12 2.01 7.33
C THR A 5 5.07 2.49 8.78
N PRO A 6 3.88 2.75 9.36
CA PRO A 6 2.56 2.73 8.71
C PRO A 6 2.44 3.82 7.62
N PHE A 7 1.59 3.59 6.63
CA PHE A 7 1.40 4.56 5.55
C PHE A 7 0.68 5.81 6.07
N ALA A 8 0.97 6.96 5.45
CA ALA A 8 0.24 8.19 5.74
C ALA A 8 -1.29 7.99 5.54
N PRO A 9 -2.15 8.69 6.29
CA PRO A 9 -3.61 8.55 6.20
C PRO A 9 -4.19 8.89 4.82
N ILE A 10 -5.16 8.12 4.33
CA ILE A 10 -5.90 8.35 3.10
C ILE A 10 -7.25 9.00 3.39
N GLU A 11 -7.67 9.96 2.58
CA GLU A 11 -8.96 10.62 2.72
C GLU A 11 -10.10 9.76 2.15
N VAL A 12 -11.30 9.93 2.69
CA VAL A 12 -12.53 9.42 2.08
C VAL A 12 -12.61 9.85 0.62
N GLY A 13 -12.92 8.91 -0.27
CA GLY A 13 -13.01 9.13 -1.71
C GLY A 13 -11.67 9.37 -2.44
N GLU A 14 -10.55 9.56 -1.72
CA GLU A 14 -9.23 9.70 -2.33
C GLU A 14 -8.81 8.39 -3.02
N THR A 15 -7.94 8.52 -4.02
CA THR A 15 -7.16 7.42 -4.57
C THR A 15 -5.68 7.78 -4.50
N ASP A 16 -4.86 6.91 -3.89
CA ASP A 16 -3.42 7.12 -3.80
C ASP A 16 -2.65 5.82 -4.08
N CYS A 17 -1.35 5.96 -4.31
CA CYS A 17 -0.40 4.95 -4.72
C CYS A 17 0.55 4.62 -3.56
N PHE A 18 0.45 3.38 -3.09
CA PHE A 18 1.22 2.82 -1.98
C PHE A 18 2.23 1.80 -2.51
N ALA A 19 3.37 1.67 -1.85
CA ALA A 19 4.41 0.73 -2.25
C ALA A 19 4.95 -0.04 -1.04
N PHE A 20 5.08 -1.36 -1.18
CA PHE A 20 5.87 -2.20 -0.28
C PHE A 20 7.25 -2.45 -0.88
N ASP A 21 8.28 -2.22 -0.08
CA ASP A 21 9.66 -2.47 -0.45
C ASP A 21 10.08 -3.88 -0.04
N PHE A 22 10.19 -4.77 -1.02
CA PHE A 22 10.70 -6.12 -0.79
C PHE A 22 12.22 -6.20 -1.00
N THR A 23 12.89 -5.12 -1.43
CA THR A 23 14.33 -5.10 -1.79
C THR A 23 15.22 -5.82 -0.77
N PRO A 24 15.03 -5.65 0.56
CA PRO A 24 15.84 -6.36 1.55
C PRO A 24 15.75 -7.90 1.48
N ASP A 25 14.60 -8.43 1.04
CA ASP A 25 14.25 -9.85 1.13
C ASP A 25 14.33 -10.59 -0.21
N VAL A 26 14.33 -9.86 -1.35
CA VAL A 26 14.31 -10.47 -2.69
C VAL A 26 15.67 -11.10 -3.05
N GLY A 27 16.78 -10.55 -2.54
CA GLY A 27 18.11 -10.99 -2.91
C GLY A 27 18.36 -10.85 -4.41
N ALA A 28 18.81 -11.92 -5.08
CA ALA A 28 19.06 -11.94 -6.52
C ALA A 28 17.82 -12.25 -7.39
N ALA A 29 16.67 -12.56 -6.77
CA ALA A 29 15.44 -12.86 -7.48
C ALA A 29 14.71 -11.56 -7.90
N THR A 30 13.67 -11.70 -8.71
CA THR A 30 12.78 -10.60 -9.13
C THR A 30 11.34 -10.92 -8.77
N ILE A 31 10.52 -9.88 -8.55
CA ILE A 31 9.07 -10.05 -8.37
C ILE A 31 8.45 -10.35 -9.74
N VAL A 32 7.87 -11.55 -9.89
CA VAL A 32 7.19 -11.95 -11.13
C VAL A 32 5.71 -11.62 -11.12
N SER A 33 5.09 -11.60 -9.93
CA SER A 33 3.71 -11.16 -9.76
C SER A 33 3.47 -10.68 -8.33
N THR A 34 2.44 -9.86 -8.16
CA THR A 34 2.00 -9.39 -6.85
C THR A 34 0.48 -9.40 -6.73
N ASN A 35 -0.02 -9.59 -5.51
CA ASN A 35 -1.42 -9.41 -5.16
C ASN A 35 -1.53 -8.71 -3.81
N TRP A 36 -2.57 -7.89 -3.63
CA TRP A 36 -2.82 -7.21 -2.34
C TRP A 36 -4.14 -7.66 -1.74
N SER A 37 -4.16 -7.75 -0.41
CA SER A 37 -5.39 -7.79 0.36
C SER A 37 -5.57 -6.50 1.14
N CYS A 38 -6.82 -6.12 1.33
CA CYS A 38 -7.22 -4.96 2.11
C CYS A 38 -8.35 -5.37 3.06
N ALA A 39 -8.18 -5.10 4.34
CA ALA A 39 -9.15 -5.38 5.39
C ALA A 39 -9.31 -4.16 6.29
N LEU A 40 -10.50 -3.93 6.82
CA LEU A 40 -10.73 -2.94 7.87
C LEU A 40 -10.51 -3.60 9.25
N GLY A 41 -9.91 -2.87 10.19
CA GLY A 41 -9.66 -3.36 11.54
C GLY A 41 -10.94 -3.87 12.23
N SER A 42 -10.86 -5.03 12.90
CA SER A 42 -12.03 -5.76 13.43
C SER A 42 -12.69 -5.12 14.65
N TYR A 43 -12.02 -4.18 15.32
CA TYR A 43 -12.48 -3.56 16.57
C TYR A 43 -12.87 -2.09 16.39
N GLU A 44 -13.14 -1.68 15.16
CA GLU A 44 -13.46 -0.29 14.83
C GLU A 44 -14.96 -0.09 14.66
N THR A 45 -15.44 1.12 14.99
CA THR A 45 -16.81 1.54 14.68
C THR A 45 -16.97 1.91 13.20
N ALA A 46 -15.86 2.04 12.48
CA ALA A 46 -15.80 2.27 11.05
C ALA A 46 -16.34 1.05 10.29
N VAL A 47 -17.03 1.30 9.17
CA VAL A 47 -17.65 0.25 8.37
C VAL A 47 -17.27 0.40 6.90
N ASP A 48 -16.69 -0.64 6.34
CA ASP A 48 -16.58 -0.86 4.89
C ASP A 48 -17.01 -2.29 4.59
N PRO A 49 -18.14 -2.51 3.90
CA PRO A 49 -18.64 -3.85 3.64
C PRO A 49 -17.82 -4.63 2.60
N ALA A 50 -16.95 -3.95 1.84
CA ALA A 50 -16.09 -4.57 0.84
C ALA A 50 -14.67 -3.95 0.84
N PRO A 51 -13.88 -4.10 1.92
CA PRO A 51 -12.56 -3.48 2.02
C PRO A 51 -11.61 -3.89 0.88
N GLN A 52 -11.74 -5.13 0.38
CA GLN A 52 -10.95 -5.61 -0.75
C GLN A 52 -11.19 -4.82 -2.04
N SER A 53 -12.39 -4.24 -2.25
CA SER A 53 -12.68 -3.44 -3.45
C SER A 53 -11.93 -2.10 -3.48
N ARG A 54 -11.26 -1.73 -2.39
CA ARG A 54 -10.40 -0.55 -2.31
C ARG A 54 -9.06 -0.76 -2.99
N VAL A 55 -8.65 -2.01 -3.22
CA VAL A 55 -7.50 -2.35 -4.06
C VAL A 55 -7.92 -2.25 -5.52
N LEU A 56 -7.58 -1.14 -6.17
CA LEU A 56 -8.01 -0.86 -7.55
C LEU A 56 -7.13 -1.54 -8.58
N SER A 57 -5.81 -1.56 -8.34
CA SER A 57 -4.84 -2.27 -9.18
C SER A 57 -3.53 -2.47 -8.42
N VAL A 58 -2.77 -3.49 -8.83
CA VAL A 58 -1.47 -3.83 -8.26
C VAL A 58 -0.50 -4.27 -9.34
N PHE A 59 0.77 -3.92 -9.21
CA PHE A 59 1.83 -4.33 -10.14
C PHE A 59 3.21 -4.25 -9.49
N PRO A 60 4.18 -5.06 -9.94
CA PRO A 60 5.57 -4.91 -9.54
C PRO A 60 6.21 -3.68 -10.21
N GLN A 61 7.15 -3.05 -9.53
CA GLN A 61 8.00 -1.96 -10.05
C GLN A 61 9.44 -2.17 -9.63
N THR A 62 10.39 -1.85 -10.51
CA THR A 62 11.83 -1.86 -10.19
C THR A 62 12.37 -0.49 -9.82
N ALA A 63 11.57 0.56 -10.03
CA ALA A 63 11.86 1.90 -9.58
C ALA A 63 10.57 2.65 -9.25
N ILE A 64 10.61 3.49 -8.21
CA ILE A 64 9.49 4.34 -7.81
C ILE A 64 9.95 5.78 -7.56
N GLN A 65 9.02 6.72 -7.65
CA GLN A 65 9.24 8.10 -7.24
C GLN A 65 8.69 8.31 -5.82
N VAL A 66 9.58 8.67 -4.90
CA VAL A 66 9.26 9.02 -3.51
C VAL A 66 9.62 10.47 -3.25
N ARG A 67 8.90 11.10 -2.32
CA ARG A 67 9.21 12.47 -1.91
C ARG A 67 10.21 12.40 -0.76
N SER A 68 11.32 13.12 -0.88
CA SER A 68 12.32 13.26 0.17
C SER A 68 11.68 13.91 1.40
N PRO A 69 11.86 13.35 2.61
CA PRO A 69 11.35 13.95 3.84
C PRO A 69 12.15 15.19 4.25
N ILE A 70 13.33 15.42 3.68
CA ILE A 70 14.22 16.53 4.06
C ILE A 70 13.77 17.84 3.40
N ASP A 71 13.48 17.79 2.10
CA ASP A 71 13.31 18.97 1.25
C ASP A 71 12.08 18.90 0.33
N GLY A 72 11.33 17.79 0.38
CA GLY A 72 10.16 17.61 -0.46
C GLY A 72 10.48 17.32 -1.93
N SER A 73 11.75 17.14 -2.32
CA SER A 73 12.13 16.81 -3.70
C SER A 73 11.64 15.42 -4.12
N LEU A 74 11.35 15.22 -5.40
CA LEU A 74 11.07 13.88 -5.93
C LEU A 74 12.39 13.16 -6.19
N GLN A 75 12.53 11.97 -5.60
CA GLN A 75 13.69 11.10 -5.74
C GLN A 75 13.27 9.76 -6.31
N THR A 76 14.07 9.26 -7.27
CA THR A 76 13.91 7.91 -7.81
C THR A 76 14.61 6.92 -6.88
N ARG A 77 13.87 5.93 -6.40
CA ARG A 77 14.41 4.78 -5.67
C ARG A 77 14.31 3.54 -6.54
N THR A 78 15.43 2.89 -6.79
CA THR A 78 15.51 1.58 -7.45
C THR A 78 15.44 0.46 -6.40
N GLY A 79 14.80 -0.65 -6.74
CA GLY A 79 14.57 -1.75 -5.82
C GLY A 79 13.61 -2.78 -6.40
N ALA A 80 12.96 -3.54 -5.52
CA ALA A 80 11.92 -4.49 -5.88
C ALA A 80 10.66 -4.15 -5.10
N PHE A 81 9.75 -3.44 -5.76
CA PHE A 81 8.55 -2.89 -5.13
C PHE A 81 7.31 -3.63 -5.60
N SER A 82 6.40 -3.85 -4.68
CA SER A 82 5.00 -4.08 -5.04
C SER A 82 4.25 -2.78 -4.87
N VAL A 83 3.57 -2.32 -5.91
CA VAL A 83 2.81 -1.07 -5.91
C VAL A 83 1.31 -1.38 -6.00
N GLY A 84 0.50 -0.66 -5.23
CA GLY A 84 -0.96 -0.76 -5.22
C GLY A 84 -1.62 0.60 -5.27
N TYR A 85 -2.59 0.76 -6.17
CA TYR A 85 -3.52 1.89 -6.15
C TYR A 85 -4.67 1.55 -5.23
N ILE A 86 -4.77 2.30 -4.13
CA ILE A 86 -5.81 2.14 -3.13
C ILE A 86 -6.72 3.35 -3.17
N GLY A 87 -8.04 3.16 -3.15
CA GLY A 87 -8.93 4.30 -3.13
C GLY A 87 -10.40 3.99 -2.98
N GLY A 88 -11.18 5.07 -3.00
CA GLY A 88 -12.64 5.02 -2.90
C GLY A 88 -13.10 4.57 -1.51
N MET A 89 -12.37 4.93 -0.44
CA MET A 89 -12.79 4.65 0.92
C MET A 89 -14.16 5.28 1.20
N PRO A 90 -15.15 4.54 1.72
CA PRO A 90 -16.48 5.09 1.99
C PRO A 90 -16.43 6.01 3.22
N VAL A 91 -17.35 6.98 3.29
CA VAL A 91 -17.49 7.90 4.44
C VAL A 91 -17.68 7.10 5.76
N SER A 92 -18.37 5.97 5.71
CA SER A 92 -18.59 5.10 6.87
C SER A 92 -17.31 4.46 7.42
N ALA A 93 -16.23 4.43 6.65
CA ALA A 93 -14.93 3.93 7.10
C ALA A 93 -14.05 5.01 7.74
N ALA A 94 -14.50 6.27 7.76
CA ALA A 94 -13.75 7.37 8.34
C ALA A 94 -13.44 7.13 9.83
N GLY A 95 -12.21 7.43 10.22
CA GLY A 95 -11.67 7.13 11.55
C GLY A 95 -11.15 5.71 11.70
N GLY A 96 -11.41 4.82 10.73
CA GLY A 96 -10.91 3.46 10.72
C GLY A 96 -9.50 3.30 10.16
N THR A 97 -8.91 2.14 10.39
CA THR A 97 -7.57 1.74 9.98
C THR A 97 -7.66 0.49 9.12
N TYR A 98 -7.27 0.64 7.87
CA TYR A 98 -7.14 -0.48 6.96
C TYR A 98 -5.79 -1.17 7.15
N ILE A 99 -5.80 -2.49 7.08
CA ILE A 99 -4.62 -3.34 6.99
C ILE A 99 -4.46 -3.72 5.51
N LEU A 100 -3.34 -3.32 4.93
CA LEU A 100 -2.93 -3.68 3.58
C LEU A 100 -1.84 -4.75 3.67
N GLU A 101 -2.02 -5.87 3.00
CA GLU A 101 -0.99 -6.92 2.88
C GLU A 101 -0.67 -7.14 1.40
N ALA A 102 0.60 -6.97 1.03
CA ALA A 102 1.12 -7.34 -0.27
C ALA A 102 1.75 -8.74 -0.22
N THR A 103 1.42 -9.57 -1.20
CA THR A 103 2.07 -10.86 -1.47
C THR A 103 2.84 -10.78 -2.77
N ALA A 104 4.16 -10.98 -2.73
CA ALA A 104 5.04 -11.01 -3.89
C ALA A 104 5.49 -12.44 -4.19
N LYS A 105 5.27 -12.91 -5.44
CA LYS A 105 5.85 -14.16 -5.94
C LYS A 105 7.15 -13.84 -6.64
N LEU A 106 8.21 -14.57 -6.30
CA LEU A 106 9.54 -14.35 -6.85
C LEU A 106 9.88 -15.33 -7.98
N SER A 107 10.86 -14.97 -8.81
CA SER A 107 11.35 -15.79 -9.92
C SER A 107 11.99 -17.11 -9.49
N ASP A 108 12.44 -17.22 -8.25
CA ASP A 108 13.00 -18.44 -7.64
C ASP A 108 11.95 -19.32 -6.94
N GLY A 109 10.66 -18.96 -7.06
CA GLY A 109 9.53 -19.70 -6.48
C GLY A 109 9.19 -19.32 -5.04
N ARG A 110 10.00 -18.50 -4.36
CA ARG A 110 9.64 -17.98 -3.02
C ARG A 110 8.40 -17.08 -3.10
N VAL A 111 7.68 -17.01 -1.98
CA VAL A 111 6.57 -16.09 -1.77
C VAL A 111 6.88 -15.27 -0.53
N LEU A 112 6.88 -13.95 -0.68
CA LEU A 112 7.09 -13.00 0.40
C LEU A 112 5.80 -12.26 0.70
N LYS A 113 5.63 -11.85 1.95
CA LYS A 113 4.49 -11.06 2.41
C LYS A 113 4.95 -9.91 3.29
N LEU A 114 4.41 -8.73 3.03
CA LEU A 114 4.58 -7.56 3.88
C LEU A 114 3.20 -6.96 4.12
N ASN A 115 3.01 -6.38 5.31
CA ASN A 115 1.78 -5.66 5.63
C ASN A 115 2.09 -4.31 6.28
N ALA A 116 1.14 -3.39 6.15
CA ALA A 116 1.18 -2.08 6.75
C ALA A 116 -0.25 -1.57 6.94
N THR A 117 -0.40 -0.59 7.80
CA THR A 117 -1.70 0.04 8.05
C THR A 117 -1.81 1.38 7.35
N VAL A 118 -3.03 1.76 6.99
CA VAL A 118 -3.40 3.10 6.52
C VAL A 118 -4.68 3.55 7.20
N GLN A 119 -4.64 4.71 7.85
CA GLN A 119 -5.83 5.30 8.46
C GLN A 119 -6.71 5.95 7.37
N CYS A 120 -8.01 5.74 7.41
CA CYS A 120 -8.98 6.50 6.64
C CYS A 120 -9.44 7.71 7.45
N LYS A 121 -9.25 8.92 6.90
CA LYS A 121 -9.68 10.18 7.53
C LYS A 121 -10.73 10.90 6.68
N LEU A 122 -11.45 11.82 7.30
CA LEU A 122 -12.38 12.69 6.57
C LEU A 122 -11.60 13.60 5.61
N SER A 123 -12.21 13.95 4.48
CA SER A 123 -11.59 14.88 3.53
C SER A 123 -11.36 16.24 4.19
N GLY A 124 -10.17 16.81 4.01
CA GLY A 124 -9.82 18.12 4.58
C GLY A 124 -9.60 18.15 6.11
N SER A 125 -9.38 16.99 6.74
CA SER A 125 -8.98 16.87 8.15
C SER A 125 -7.49 16.68 8.35
#